data_AF-A0A0L8HEH2-F1
#
_entry.id   AF-A0A0L8HEH2-F1
#
_cell.length_a   1.000
_cell.length_b   1.000
_cell.length_c   1.000
_cell.angle_alpha   90.00
_cell.angle_beta   90.00
_cell.angle_gamma   90.00
#
_symmetry.space_group_name_H-M   'P 1'
#
loop_
_entity.id
_entity.type
_entity.pdbx_description
1 polymer ?
#
loop_
_entity_poly.entity_id
_entity_poly.type
_entity_poly.pdbx_seq_one_letter_code
_entity_poly.pdbx_strand_id
1 'polypeptide(L)'
;KYLLTSKEADQFRLQFIEEHDGEIDSEITAATSRPCDELTVKKILGDDTTAGPNRLLTTPDTYALLTLGFPPNSETTTNEVYQIPRGEQTYVSNDEFLSYLHKPHQPVPPQSCVPVLLPESGQVVRAIESEYVPKSAEVTRNDLLDAAGFLEIADLVNKKLRYLNVPSSGRSPPYSFWLMQPSDTSLKLASLSGEGLVTVDSSGYVQLWETSLVHLQRSLQEWRNMIGYEDTRPLQINYERDSGKSADFPKHGKIDPENAPHVGGNTWAGGTGGRDTAGLGGIGGPYRLDSGHNVYQVSQVEKDAVPEEVRRAAREMAAKAFKERLKEINMSEYDAETYDSFAQTVRRQVQSLRVILDTLQAKGKERQWLKHQPQGDLDETKLIEGIAGEKAIYKRRGEQEPELGAPMELPKRLRLVVDVSGSMYRFNGHDRRLEREMSAVLMVMEALEGYDTKLKYEIFGHSGENYDTSFVKADQPPKNNKERLVVLKTMHAHSQFCLSGDNTLEATKHAIDSVAKEEADEHFVIILSDANFERYGISAKKFSELLTENKEVNAFAIFIGSLGDQAVRLTKQLPMGRAFVCMDTDKLPQILQQIFSSTMLSSD
;
A
#
# COMPACT_ATOMS: atom_id res chain seq x y z
N LYS A 1 -47.34 11.21 -12.98
CA LYS A 1 -46.59 10.94 -14.24
C LYS A 1 -45.81 9.64 -14.08
N TYR A 2 -46.11 8.66 -14.96
CA TYR A 2 -45.43 7.39 -15.33
C TYR A 2 -46.45 6.24 -15.36
N LEU A 3 -46.63 5.62 -16.52
CA LEU A 3 -47.43 4.41 -16.71
C LEU A 3 -46.48 3.24 -16.96
N LEU A 4 -46.59 2.20 -16.15
CA LEU A 4 -45.66 1.07 -16.15
C LEU A 4 -45.99 0.16 -17.35
N THR A 5 -45.05 0.01 -18.28
CA THR A 5 -45.10 -1.06 -19.28
C THR A 5 -43.95 -2.03 -19.03
N SER A 6 -44.31 -3.24 -18.60
CA SER A 6 -43.41 -4.38 -18.50
C SER A 6 -42.87 -4.72 -19.88
N LYS A 7 -41.54 -4.69 -20.05
CA LYS A 7 -40.91 -5.11 -21.32
C LYS A 7 -40.61 -6.61 -21.30
N GLU A 8 -40.26 -7.14 -20.13
CA GLU A 8 -40.03 -8.55 -19.79
C GLU A 8 -40.40 -8.77 -18.32
N ALA A 9 -40.69 -10.01 -17.93
CA ALA A 9 -41.18 -10.45 -16.62
C ALA A 9 -40.43 -9.89 -15.38
N ASP A 10 -39.15 -9.55 -15.54
CA ASP A 10 -38.22 -9.23 -14.43
C ASP A 10 -37.70 -7.78 -14.50
N GLN A 11 -38.19 -6.96 -15.44
CA GLN A 11 -37.75 -5.59 -15.66
C GLN A 11 -38.91 -4.63 -15.92
N PHE A 12 -38.98 -3.54 -15.16
CA PHE A 12 -39.86 -2.42 -15.47
C PHE A 12 -39.07 -1.24 -16.07
N ARG A 13 -39.54 -0.73 -17.22
CA ARG A 13 -39.09 0.56 -17.76
C ARG A 13 -40.09 1.64 -17.38
N LEU A 14 -39.60 2.70 -16.75
CA LEU A 14 -40.35 3.95 -16.58
C LEU A 14 -40.51 4.60 -17.96
N GLN A 15 -41.74 4.66 -18.48
CA GLN A 15 -42.09 5.48 -19.64
C GLN A 15 -43.17 6.50 -19.27
N PHE A 16 -43.15 7.62 -19.98
CA PHE A 16 -43.87 8.86 -19.66
C PHE A 16 -45.38 8.79 -20.01
N ILE A 17 -46.19 9.68 -19.36
CA ILE A 17 -47.61 10.09 -19.63
C ILE A 17 -48.64 9.34 -18.72
N GLU A 18 -49.76 9.85 -18.16
CA GLU A 18 -50.60 11.08 -18.26
C GLU A 18 -50.65 11.90 -16.94
N GLU A 19 -51.20 13.12 -17.01
CA GLU A 19 -51.40 14.08 -15.91
C GLU A 19 -52.90 14.12 -15.58
N HIS A 20 -53.27 13.66 -14.37
CA HIS A 20 -54.63 13.76 -13.86
C HIS A 20 -54.68 14.83 -12.77
N ASP A 21 -55.40 15.92 -13.02
CA ASP A 21 -55.82 16.86 -11.99
C ASP A 21 -57.08 16.31 -11.31
N GLY A 22 -56.95 15.77 -10.09
CA GLY A 22 -58.08 15.24 -9.31
C GLY A 22 -57.69 14.65 -7.95
N GLU A 23 -58.68 14.49 -7.05
CA GLU A 23 -58.52 13.80 -5.76
C GLU A 23 -58.35 12.29 -5.99
N ILE A 24 -57.24 11.72 -5.53
CA ILE A 24 -57.02 10.27 -5.50
C ILE A 24 -57.43 9.79 -4.11
N ASP A 25 -58.59 9.13 -4.02
CA ASP A 25 -59.07 8.52 -2.79
C ASP A 25 -58.43 7.13 -2.65
N SER A 26 -57.31 7.03 -1.92
CA SER A 26 -56.55 5.78 -1.74
C SER A 26 -55.94 5.70 -0.35
N GLU A 27 -56.13 4.56 0.30
CA GLU A 27 -55.62 4.30 1.65
C GLU A 27 -54.10 4.03 1.62
N ILE A 28 -53.34 4.75 2.45
CA ILE A 28 -51.90 4.54 2.62
C ILE A 28 -51.70 3.37 3.59
N THR A 29 -51.06 2.31 3.12
CA THR A 29 -50.79 1.09 3.91
C THR A 29 -49.57 1.25 4.82
N ALA A 30 -48.51 1.89 4.31
CA ALA A 30 -47.31 2.19 5.09
C ALA A 30 -46.60 3.44 4.56
N ALA A 31 -45.92 4.14 5.47
CA ALA A 31 -45.15 5.34 5.19
C ALA A 31 -43.81 5.30 5.93
N THR A 32 -42.74 5.72 5.25
CA THR A 32 -41.43 5.91 5.87
C THR A 32 -41.46 7.12 6.81
N SER A 33 -40.80 7.00 7.97
CA SER A 33 -40.60 8.13 8.89
C SER A 33 -39.41 9.01 8.49
N ARG A 34 -38.41 8.41 7.84
CA ARG A 34 -37.20 9.06 7.34
C ARG A 34 -37.28 9.25 5.82
N PRO A 35 -36.70 10.33 5.26
CA PRO A 35 -36.57 10.48 3.82
C PRO A 35 -35.62 9.43 3.26
N CYS A 36 -35.78 9.11 1.97
CA CYS A 36 -34.78 8.41 1.19
C CYS A 36 -33.59 9.34 0.91
N ASP A 37 -32.40 8.75 0.84
CA ASP A 37 -31.17 9.47 0.52
C ASP A 37 -31.22 10.09 -0.87
N GLU A 38 -30.57 11.25 -1.05
CA GLU A 38 -30.52 11.97 -2.33
C GLU A 38 -29.99 11.11 -3.48
N LEU A 39 -28.97 10.29 -3.22
CA LEU A 39 -28.43 9.36 -4.21
C LEU A 39 -29.44 8.27 -4.59
N THR A 40 -30.24 7.80 -3.63
CA THR A 40 -31.28 6.79 -3.84
C THR A 40 -32.41 7.38 -4.68
N VAL A 41 -32.87 8.60 -4.36
CA VAL A 41 -33.89 9.32 -5.14
C VAL A 41 -33.44 9.56 -6.59
N LYS A 42 -32.20 10.02 -6.79
CA LYS A 42 -31.64 10.22 -8.14
C LYS A 42 -31.56 8.93 -8.94
N LYS A 43 -31.19 7.80 -8.32
CA LYS A 43 -31.18 6.50 -9.02
C LYS A 43 -32.59 6.02 -9.39
N ILE A 44 -33.59 6.31 -8.55
CA ILE A 44 -34.99 5.96 -8.82
C ILE A 44 -35.56 6.80 -9.98
N LEU A 45 -35.44 8.13 -9.91
CA LEU A 45 -36.10 9.08 -10.82
C LEU A 45 -35.25 9.58 -12.00
N GLY A 46 -33.92 9.48 -11.92
CA GLY A 46 -32.96 10.02 -12.88
C GLY A 46 -32.16 11.22 -12.34
N ASP A 47 -30.97 11.45 -12.90
CA ASP A 47 -29.95 12.38 -12.37
C ASP A 47 -30.35 13.87 -12.35
N ASP A 48 -31.37 14.26 -13.14
CA ASP A 48 -31.81 15.65 -13.28
C ASP A 48 -32.79 16.11 -12.17
N THR A 49 -33.12 15.25 -11.20
CA THR A 49 -34.07 15.57 -10.12
C THR A 49 -33.39 16.16 -8.89
N THR A 50 -33.94 17.26 -8.37
CA THR A 50 -33.48 17.90 -7.12
C THR A 50 -34.07 17.20 -5.91
N ALA A 51 -33.21 16.81 -4.95
CA ALA A 51 -33.64 16.16 -3.72
C ALA A 51 -34.27 17.18 -2.76
N GLY A 52 -35.57 17.41 -2.91
CA GLY A 52 -36.41 18.04 -1.91
C GLY A 52 -36.81 17.08 -0.78
N PRO A 53 -37.62 17.52 0.19
CA PRO A 53 -38.21 16.64 1.19
C PRO A 53 -38.98 15.51 0.49
N ASN A 54 -38.72 14.25 0.86
CA ASN A 54 -39.32 13.11 0.20
C ASN A 54 -39.80 12.05 1.20
N ARG A 55 -40.76 11.23 0.80
CA ARG A 55 -41.22 10.04 1.54
C ARG A 55 -41.53 8.89 0.61
N LEU A 56 -41.13 7.69 1.03
CA LEU A 56 -41.57 6.44 0.44
C LEU A 56 -42.82 5.96 1.16
N LEU A 57 -43.86 5.66 0.38
CA LEU A 57 -45.19 5.25 0.79
C LEU A 57 -45.60 3.99 0.01
N THR A 58 -46.66 3.32 0.46
CA THR A 58 -47.29 2.20 -0.26
C THR A 58 -48.80 2.25 -0.11
N THR A 59 -49.50 1.77 -1.13
CA THR A 59 -50.95 1.52 -1.12
C THR A 59 -51.21 0.05 -1.43
N PRO A 60 -52.45 -0.46 -1.29
CA PRO A 60 -52.77 -1.85 -1.64
C PRO A 60 -52.44 -2.18 -3.11
N ASP A 61 -52.71 -1.23 -4.01
CA ASP A 61 -52.62 -1.40 -5.47
C ASP A 61 -51.26 -1.01 -6.06
N THR A 62 -50.27 -0.69 -5.21
CA THR A 62 -48.93 -0.27 -5.64
C THR A 62 -47.84 -1.16 -5.07
N TYR A 63 -46.72 -1.22 -5.80
CA TYR A 63 -45.46 -1.74 -5.26
C TYR A 63 -44.77 -0.70 -4.39
N ALA A 64 -44.77 0.56 -4.84
CA ALA A 64 -44.22 1.69 -4.09
C ALA A 64 -44.77 3.01 -4.62
N LEU A 65 -44.74 4.03 -3.76
CA LEU A 65 -45.11 5.40 -4.06
C LEU A 65 -44.03 6.32 -3.47
N LEU A 66 -43.36 7.12 -4.30
CA LEU A 66 -42.37 8.10 -3.86
C LEU A 66 -42.98 9.50 -3.97
N THR A 67 -43.12 10.19 -2.86
CA THR A 67 -43.63 11.58 -2.82
C THR A 67 -42.47 12.55 -2.64
N LEU A 68 -42.34 13.54 -3.52
CA LEU A 68 -41.43 14.67 -3.38
C LEU A 68 -42.21 15.91 -2.92
N GLY A 69 -41.57 16.78 -2.15
CA GLY A 69 -42.19 17.94 -1.53
C GLY A 69 -42.83 17.67 -0.16
N PHE A 70 -42.79 16.43 0.35
CA PHE A 70 -43.48 16.04 1.58
C PHE A 70 -42.53 15.63 2.72
N PRO A 71 -42.69 16.13 3.96
CA PRO A 71 -43.68 17.13 4.38
C PRO A 71 -43.44 18.52 3.73
N PRO A 72 -44.50 19.32 3.51
CA PRO A 72 -44.39 20.59 2.80
C PRO A 72 -43.57 21.61 3.59
N ASN A 73 -42.71 22.34 2.89
CA ASN A 73 -41.90 23.42 3.47
C ASN A 73 -42.68 24.75 3.53
N SER A 74 -43.76 24.92 2.75
CA SER A 74 -44.68 26.06 2.79
C SER A 74 -46.11 25.65 2.39
N GLU A 75 -47.12 26.45 2.73
CA GLU A 75 -48.54 26.17 2.40
C GLU A 75 -48.84 26.18 0.88
N THR A 76 -47.88 26.61 0.07
CA THR A 76 -47.98 26.75 -1.40
C THR A 76 -47.20 25.70 -2.19
N THR A 77 -46.49 24.77 -1.53
CA THR A 77 -45.74 23.71 -2.24
C THR A 77 -46.68 22.60 -2.71
N THR A 78 -46.69 22.36 -4.02
CA THR A 78 -47.33 21.19 -4.64
C THR A 78 -46.45 19.95 -4.46
N ASN A 79 -47.04 18.84 -4.00
CA ASN A 79 -46.32 17.57 -3.88
C ASN A 79 -46.36 16.82 -5.20
N GLU A 80 -45.22 16.28 -5.62
CA GLU A 80 -45.14 15.38 -6.77
C GLU A 80 -45.19 13.95 -6.28
N VAL A 81 -46.09 13.14 -6.85
CA VAL A 81 -46.29 11.75 -6.44
C VAL A 81 -45.93 10.82 -7.59
N TYR A 82 -44.94 9.97 -7.36
CA TYR A 82 -44.43 8.98 -8.30
C TYR A 82 -44.92 7.60 -7.89
N GLN A 83 -45.76 6.97 -8.70
CA GLN A 83 -46.39 5.69 -8.38
C GLN A 83 -45.82 4.56 -9.21
N ILE A 84 -45.64 3.40 -8.57
CA ILE A 84 -45.35 2.13 -9.23
C ILE A 84 -46.59 1.24 -9.05
N PRO A 85 -47.54 1.26 -10.00
CA PRO A 85 -48.75 0.48 -9.91
C PRO A 85 -48.49 -1.02 -10.07
N ARG A 86 -49.33 -1.85 -9.46
CA ARG A 86 -49.39 -3.28 -9.76
C ARG A 86 -50.11 -3.47 -11.09
N GLY A 87 -49.50 -4.21 -12.02
CA GLY A 87 -50.14 -4.57 -13.29
C GLY A 87 -51.10 -5.76 -13.12
N GLU A 88 -51.85 -6.11 -14.17
CA GLU A 88 -52.61 -7.37 -14.21
C GLU A 88 -51.65 -8.57 -14.15
N GLN A 89 -51.64 -9.29 -13.03
CA GLN A 89 -50.77 -10.46 -12.83
C GLN A 89 -51.54 -11.77 -13.01
N THR A 90 -50.88 -12.74 -13.65
CA THR A 90 -51.33 -14.14 -13.66
C THR A 90 -50.60 -14.90 -12.57
N TYR A 91 -51.34 -15.30 -11.54
CA TYR A 91 -50.80 -15.99 -10.38
C TYR A 91 -50.57 -17.47 -10.64
N VAL A 92 -49.63 -18.08 -9.92
CA VAL A 92 -49.37 -19.52 -9.98
C VAL A 92 -50.58 -20.26 -9.39
N SER A 93 -51.57 -20.54 -10.24
CA SER A 93 -52.62 -21.51 -9.96
C SER A 93 -51.96 -22.85 -9.61
N ASN A 94 -51.96 -23.20 -8.33
CA ASN A 94 -51.58 -24.53 -7.87
C ASN A 94 -52.81 -25.43 -7.88
N ASP A 95 -52.82 -26.36 -8.84
CA ASP A 95 -53.66 -27.57 -8.96
C ASP A 95 -55.19 -27.40 -8.86
N GLU A 96 -55.92 -28.01 -9.81
CA GLU A 96 -57.39 -28.16 -9.80
C GLU A 96 -57.93 -28.77 -8.48
N PHE A 97 -57.08 -29.43 -7.68
CA PHE A 97 -57.44 -30.08 -6.42
C PHE A 97 -57.72 -29.12 -5.25
N LEU A 98 -57.05 -27.96 -5.17
CA LEU A 98 -57.23 -26.99 -4.06
C LEU A 98 -58.27 -25.89 -4.38
N SER A 99 -58.65 -25.76 -5.65
CA SER A 99 -59.66 -24.82 -6.14
C SER A 99 -61.06 -24.97 -5.50
N TYR A 100 -61.35 -26.14 -4.92
CA TYR A 100 -62.63 -26.42 -4.25
C TYR A 100 -62.74 -25.85 -2.83
N LEU A 101 -61.63 -25.41 -2.23
CA LEU A 101 -61.61 -24.96 -0.83
C LEU A 101 -61.54 -23.44 -0.66
N HIS A 102 -61.23 -22.66 -1.70
CA HIS A 102 -60.93 -21.23 -1.58
C HIS A 102 -61.81 -20.36 -2.49
N LYS A 103 -62.22 -19.18 -1.98
CA LYS A 103 -63.10 -18.21 -2.67
C LYS A 103 -62.38 -17.54 -3.86
N PRO A 104 -63.13 -16.94 -4.82
CA PRO A 104 -62.55 -16.33 -6.02
C PRO A 104 -61.49 -15.27 -5.67
N HIS A 105 -60.36 -15.33 -6.40
CA HIS A 105 -59.21 -14.42 -6.31
C HIS A 105 -59.64 -12.96 -6.24
N GLN A 106 -59.22 -12.25 -5.18
CA GLN A 106 -59.05 -10.81 -5.26
C GLN A 106 -57.65 -10.53 -5.83
N PRO A 107 -57.49 -9.56 -6.76
CA PRO A 107 -56.21 -9.23 -7.37
C PRO A 107 -55.21 -8.57 -6.41
N VAL A 108 -55.60 -8.35 -5.15
CA VAL A 108 -54.86 -7.58 -4.15
C VAL A 108 -54.37 -8.53 -3.05
N PRO A 109 -53.09 -8.44 -2.64
CA PRO A 109 -52.58 -9.20 -1.50
C PRO A 109 -53.40 -8.91 -0.23
N PRO A 110 -53.50 -9.86 0.72
CA PRO A 110 -54.23 -9.66 1.97
C PRO A 110 -53.78 -8.38 2.70
N GLN A 111 -54.75 -7.56 3.12
CA GLN A 111 -54.56 -6.25 3.78
C GLN A 111 -53.88 -6.31 5.16
N SER A 112 -53.56 -7.51 5.66
CA SER A 112 -53.10 -7.77 7.02
C SER A 112 -51.58 -7.66 7.24
N CYS A 113 -50.77 -7.66 6.17
CA CYS A 113 -49.32 -7.51 6.28
C CYS A 113 -48.88 -6.10 5.90
N VAL A 114 -48.47 -5.33 6.91
CA VAL A 114 -47.82 -4.03 6.70
C VAL A 114 -46.49 -4.26 5.97
N PRO A 115 -46.26 -3.66 4.80
CA PRO A 115 -44.98 -3.77 4.11
C PRO A 115 -43.88 -3.04 4.88
N VAL A 116 -42.68 -3.57 4.82
CA VAL A 116 -41.48 -2.95 5.39
C VAL A 116 -40.83 -2.08 4.31
N LEU A 117 -40.61 -0.81 4.65
CA LEU A 117 -40.00 0.17 3.76
C LEU A 117 -38.55 0.43 4.21
N LEU A 118 -37.61 0.26 3.29
CA LEU A 118 -36.17 0.42 3.50
C LEU A 118 -35.68 1.63 2.68
N PRO A 119 -35.64 2.84 3.28
CA PRO A 119 -35.41 4.09 2.55
C PRO A 119 -33.96 4.33 2.08
N GLU A 120 -32.95 3.80 2.77
CA GLU A 120 -31.53 3.94 2.41
C GLU A 120 -31.20 3.07 1.17
N SER A 121 -31.66 1.82 1.13
CA SER A 121 -31.53 0.91 -0.03
C SER A 121 -32.58 1.13 -1.09
N GLY A 122 -33.64 1.89 -0.80
CA GLY A 122 -34.76 2.14 -1.72
C GLY A 122 -35.53 0.86 -2.06
N GLN A 123 -35.77 0.00 -1.07
CA GLN A 123 -36.49 -1.26 -1.23
C GLN A 123 -37.82 -1.23 -0.48
N VAL A 124 -38.83 -1.88 -1.05
CA VAL A 124 -40.11 -2.18 -0.39
C VAL A 124 -40.26 -3.69 -0.31
N VAL A 125 -40.47 -4.22 0.89
CA VAL A 125 -40.61 -5.65 1.13
C VAL A 125 -41.99 -5.98 1.69
N ARG A 126 -42.69 -6.92 1.07
CA ARG A 126 -44.01 -7.40 1.50
C ARG A 126 -44.00 -8.91 1.66
N ALA A 127 -44.62 -9.43 2.71
CA ALA A 127 -44.87 -10.85 2.82
C ALA A 127 -46.11 -11.20 2.02
N ILE A 128 -46.00 -12.21 1.17
CA ILE A 128 -47.10 -12.74 0.37
C ILE A 128 -47.17 -14.25 0.51
N GLU A 129 -48.35 -14.81 0.29
CA GLU A 129 -48.51 -16.27 0.24
C GLU A 129 -48.13 -16.80 -1.14
N SER A 130 -47.94 -18.12 -1.24
CA SER A 130 -47.60 -18.80 -2.50
C SER A 130 -48.60 -18.52 -3.62
N GLU A 131 -49.88 -18.28 -3.28
CA GLU A 131 -50.95 -18.00 -4.23
C GLU A 131 -50.82 -16.62 -4.91
N TYR A 132 -50.08 -15.69 -4.30
CA TYR A 132 -49.87 -14.34 -4.83
C TYR A 132 -48.53 -14.19 -5.54
N VAL A 133 -47.76 -15.26 -5.66
CA VAL A 133 -46.51 -15.26 -6.46
C VAL A 133 -46.89 -15.31 -7.94
N PRO A 134 -46.42 -14.36 -8.77
CA PRO A 134 -46.72 -14.37 -10.20
C PRO A 134 -45.98 -15.50 -10.91
N LYS A 135 -46.59 -16.04 -11.97
CA LYS A 135 -45.96 -17.12 -12.79
C LYS A 135 -44.62 -16.72 -13.40
N SER A 136 -44.35 -15.42 -13.54
CA SER A 136 -43.10 -14.86 -14.03
C SER A 136 -41.91 -15.08 -13.09
N ALA A 137 -42.12 -15.35 -11.80
CA ALA A 137 -41.05 -15.38 -10.81
C ALA A 137 -40.12 -16.62 -10.87
N GLU A 138 -40.30 -17.52 -11.87
CA GLU A 138 -39.51 -18.75 -12.09
C GLU A 138 -39.26 -19.60 -10.82
N VAL A 139 -40.23 -19.64 -9.90
CA VAL A 139 -40.13 -20.38 -8.63
C VAL A 139 -40.32 -21.89 -8.87
N THR A 140 -39.49 -22.72 -8.25
CA THR A 140 -39.62 -24.19 -8.42
C THR A 140 -40.79 -24.75 -7.63
N ARG A 141 -41.31 -25.92 -8.05
CA ARG A 141 -42.42 -26.60 -7.34
C ARG A 141 -42.07 -26.94 -5.89
N ASN A 142 -40.81 -27.29 -5.62
CA ASN A 142 -40.36 -27.59 -4.26
C ASN A 142 -40.34 -26.33 -3.39
N ASP A 143 -39.96 -25.20 -3.95
CA ASP A 143 -40.00 -23.91 -3.24
C ASP A 143 -41.42 -23.53 -2.83
N LEU A 144 -42.43 -23.83 -3.64
CA LEU A 144 -43.83 -23.55 -3.33
C LEU A 144 -44.39 -24.44 -2.22
N LEU A 145 -43.88 -25.68 -2.07
CA LEU A 145 -44.38 -26.65 -1.09
C LEU A 145 -43.71 -26.50 0.28
N ASP A 146 -42.43 -26.13 0.30
CA ASP A 146 -41.63 -26.01 1.54
C ASP A 146 -41.62 -24.58 2.12
N ALA A 147 -42.28 -23.62 1.45
CA ALA A 147 -42.35 -22.23 1.89
C ALA A 147 -43.36 -22.03 3.04
N ALA A 148 -42.94 -21.33 4.09
CA ALA A 148 -43.87 -20.70 5.03
C ALA A 148 -44.56 -19.49 4.40
N GLY A 149 -43.93 -18.85 3.41
CA GLY A 149 -44.40 -17.70 2.66
C GLY A 149 -43.31 -17.16 1.72
N PHE A 150 -43.58 -16.07 1.03
CA PHE A 150 -42.62 -15.43 0.13
C PHE A 150 -42.41 -13.96 0.50
N LEU A 151 -41.18 -13.48 0.28
CA LEU A 151 -40.85 -12.06 0.34
C LEU A 151 -40.89 -11.47 -1.07
N GLU A 152 -41.85 -10.60 -1.31
CA GLU A 152 -41.88 -9.73 -2.48
C GLU A 152 -41.01 -8.51 -2.22
N ILE A 153 -39.92 -8.38 -2.96
CA ILE A 153 -38.92 -7.32 -2.82
C ILE A 153 -38.96 -6.46 -4.08
N ALA A 154 -39.53 -5.26 -3.96
CA ALA A 154 -39.47 -4.23 -4.99
C ALA A 154 -38.25 -3.34 -4.78
N ASP A 155 -37.21 -3.53 -5.61
CA ASP A 155 -36.00 -2.73 -5.61
C ASP A 155 -36.15 -1.57 -6.59
N LEU A 156 -36.35 -0.38 -6.03
CA LEU A 156 -36.63 0.84 -6.79
C LEU A 156 -35.37 1.39 -7.46
N VAL A 157 -34.21 1.16 -6.86
CA VAL A 157 -32.91 1.63 -7.32
C VAL A 157 -32.46 0.86 -8.55
N ASN A 158 -32.53 -0.48 -8.48
CA ASN A 158 -32.11 -1.36 -9.57
C ASN A 158 -33.25 -1.69 -10.55
N LYS A 159 -34.46 -1.21 -10.27
CA LYS A 159 -35.67 -1.42 -11.08
C LYS A 159 -35.99 -2.91 -11.30
N LYS A 160 -35.90 -3.69 -10.21
CA LYS A 160 -36.10 -5.14 -10.20
C LYS A 160 -37.12 -5.55 -9.15
N LEU A 161 -37.94 -6.53 -9.49
CA LEU A 161 -38.85 -7.19 -8.57
C LEU A 161 -38.33 -8.60 -8.31
N ARG A 162 -38.25 -9.02 -7.05
CA ARG A 162 -37.75 -10.35 -6.66
C ARG A 162 -38.70 -11.02 -5.69
N TYR A 163 -38.76 -12.34 -5.76
CA TYR A 163 -39.55 -13.18 -4.88
C TYR A 163 -38.62 -14.18 -4.19
N LEU A 164 -38.48 -14.09 -2.87
CA LEU A 164 -37.64 -15.01 -2.08
C LEU A 164 -38.52 -15.97 -1.27
N ASN A 165 -38.21 -17.26 -1.37
CA ASN A 165 -38.81 -18.30 -0.54
C ASN A 165 -38.34 -18.13 0.92
N VAL A 166 -39.29 -18.14 1.85
CA VAL A 166 -39.03 -18.25 3.30
C VAL A 166 -39.23 -19.71 3.73
N PRO A 167 -38.15 -20.45 4.04
CA PRO A 167 -38.26 -21.86 4.40
C PRO A 167 -39.11 -22.08 5.65
N SER A 168 -40.02 -23.05 5.58
CA SER A 168 -40.83 -23.47 6.72
C SER A 168 -39.99 -24.21 7.77
N SER A 169 -40.25 -23.97 9.04
CA SER A 169 -39.58 -24.65 10.17
C SER A 169 -39.95 -26.14 10.30
N GLY A 170 -40.96 -26.60 9.55
CA GLY A 170 -41.49 -27.97 9.60
C GLY A 170 -42.17 -28.34 10.93
N ARG A 171 -42.24 -27.43 11.90
CA ARG A 171 -42.83 -27.64 13.23
C ARG A 171 -43.94 -26.63 13.49
N SER A 172 -45.19 -26.99 13.21
CA SER A 172 -46.34 -26.11 13.52
C SER A 172 -46.88 -26.42 14.92
N PRO A 173 -46.93 -25.45 15.85
CA PRO A 173 -47.59 -25.65 17.13
C PRO A 173 -49.10 -25.87 16.93
N PRO A 174 -49.75 -26.74 17.73
CA PRO A 174 -51.16 -27.12 17.52
C PRO A 174 -52.16 -25.95 17.66
N TYR A 175 -51.72 -24.82 18.21
CA TYR A 175 -52.52 -23.62 18.37
C TYR A 175 -52.26 -22.55 17.28
N SER A 176 -51.39 -22.79 16.29
CA SER A 176 -51.08 -21.83 15.22
C SER A 176 -52.33 -21.38 14.45
N PHE A 177 -53.30 -22.28 14.23
CA PHE A 177 -54.56 -21.95 13.57
C PHE A 177 -55.46 -20.99 14.37
N TRP A 178 -55.29 -20.89 15.70
CA TRP A 178 -56.09 -20.01 16.56
C TRP A 178 -55.62 -18.55 16.45
N LEU A 179 -54.38 -18.34 16.00
CA LEU A 179 -53.75 -17.03 15.85
C LEU A 179 -53.89 -16.46 14.43
N MET A 180 -54.45 -17.23 13.48
CA MET A 180 -54.59 -16.82 12.08
C MET A 180 -56.03 -16.47 11.74
N GLN A 181 -56.26 -15.27 11.21
CA GLN A 181 -57.48 -14.98 10.46
C GLN A 181 -57.34 -15.52 9.02
N PRO A 182 -58.43 -15.84 8.31
CA PRO A 182 -58.38 -16.29 6.91
C PRO A 182 -57.74 -15.28 5.94
N SER A 183 -57.54 -14.04 6.37
CA SER A 183 -56.90 -12.96 5.63
C SER A 183 -55.50 -12.62 6.15
N ASP A 184 -54.96 -13.37 7.12
CA ASP A 184 -53.63 -13.16 7.68
C ASP A 184 -52.58 -13.97 6.94
N THR A 185 -51.51 -13.31 6.48
CA THR A 185 -50.30 -14.04 6.09
C THR A 185 -49.71 -14.75 7.30
N SER A 186 -49.30 -16.01 7.11
CA SER A 186 -48.57 -16.83 8.09
C SER A 186 -47.22 -16.27 8.53
N LEU A 187 -46.75 -15.26 7.81
CA LEU A 187 -45.45 -14.61 7.96
C LEU A 187 -45.65 -13.14 8.37
N LYS A 188 -44.97 -12.71 9.43
CA LYS A 188 -44.89 -11.30 9.84
C LYS A 188 -43.48 -10.76 9.61
N LEU A 189 -43.38 -9.48 9.27
CA LEU A 189 -42.16 -8.79 8.89
C LEU A 189 -41.88 -7.59 9.81
N ALA A 190 -40.61 -7.33 10.07
CA ALA A 190 -40.16 -6.08 10.65
C ALA A 190 -38.78 -5.68 10.10
N SER A 191 -38.48 -4.39 10.10
CA SER A 191 -37.12 -3.90 9.84
C SER A 191 -36.26 -3.96 11.09
N LEU A 192 -34.96 -4.17 10.89
CA LEU A 192 -33.91 -4.06 11.89
C LEU A 192 -33.19 -2.71 11.74
N SER A 193 -32.33 -2.39 12.73
CA SER A 193 -31.39 -1.28 12.59
C SER A 193 -30.44 -1.52 11.42
N GLY A 194 -30.32 -0.56 10.50
CA GLY A 194 -29.44 -0.67 9.32
C GLY A 194 -30.02 -1.53 8.20
N GLU A 195 -31.34 -1.44 7.96
CA GLU A 195 -32.04 -2.06 6.83
C GLU A 195 -31.95 -3.59 6.69
N GLY A 196 -31.62 -4.28 7.77
CA GLY A 196 -31.89 -5.71 7.87
C GLY A 196 -33.39 -5.96 7.93
N LEU A 197 -33.80 -7.17 7.52
CA LEU A 197 -35.18 -7.61 7.61
C LEU A 197 -35.25 -8.82 8.55
N VAL A 198 -36.27 -8.86 9.40
CA VAL A 198 -36.58 -10.04 10.19
C VAL A 198 -37.94 -10.58 9.79
N THR A 199 -38.00 -11.89 9.56
CA THR A 199 -39.26 -12.61 9.41
C THR A 199 -39.53 -13.42 10.66
N VAL A 200 -40.81 -13.50 11.04
CA VAL A 200 -41.29 -14.43 12.05
C VAL A 200 -42.43 -15.21 11.45
N ASP A 201 -42.29 -16.54 11.39
CA ASP A 201 -43.37 -17.41 10.96
C ASP A 201 -44.33 -17.71 12.11
N SER A 202 -45.47 -18.30 11.77
CA SER A 202 -46.50 -18.72 12.74
C SER A 202 -46.06 -19.79 13.75
N SER A 203 -44.91 -20.44 13.52
CA SER A 203 -44.30 -21.37 14.47
C SER A 203 -43.41 -20.69 15.50
N GLY A 204 -43.14 -19.39 15.32
CA GLY A 204 -42.20 -18.64 16.14
C GLY A 204 -40.74 -18.77 15.69
N TYR A 205 -40.49 -19.29 14.48
CA TYR A 205 -39.17 -19.32 13.89
C TYR A 205 -38.81 -17.93 13.37
N VAL A 206 -37.64 -17.44 13.78
CA VAL A 206 -37.14 -16.10 13.45
C VAL A 206 -36.00 -16.25 12.45
N GLN A 207 -36.09 -15.59 11.30
CA GLN A 207 -35.01 -15.55 10.31
C GLN A 207 -34.59 -14.12 10.05
N LEU A 208 -33.28 -13.93 9.90
CA LEU A 208 -32.65 -12.65 9.58
C LEU A 208 -32.30 -12.66 8.09
N TRP A 209 -32.64 -11.58 7.40
CA TRP A 209 -32.47 -11.43 5.97
C TRP A 209 -31.71 -10.16 5.63
N GLU A 210 -30.85 -10.27 4.63
CA GLU A 210 -30.19 -9.14 3.98
C GLU A 210 -30.62 -9.11 2.52
N THR A 211 -31.38 -8.09 2.14
CA THR A 211 -31.93 -7.94 0.77
C THR A 211 -31.24 -6.83 -0.03
N SER A 212 -30.57 -5.90 0.67
CA SER A 212 -29.81 -4.81 0.06
C SER A 212 -28.54 -5.34 -0.60
N LEU A 213 -28.29 -4.93 -1.85
CA LEU A 213 -27.10 -5.31 -2.60
C LEU A 213 -25.81 -4.89 -1.87
N VAL A 214 -25.81 -3.69 -1.27
CA VAL A 214 -24.64 -3.15 -0.55
C VAL A 214 -24.33 -3.98 0.68
N HIS A 215 -25.37 -4.41 1.43
CA HIS A 215 -25.19 -5.27 2.60
C HIS A 215 -24.73 -6.67 2.20
N LEU A 216 -25.33 -7.27 1.18
CA LEU A 216 -24.89 -8.57 0.66
C LEU A 216 -23.42 -8.56 0.21
N GLN A 217 -22.96 -7.48 -0.43
CA GLN A 217 -21.55 -7.33 -0.80
C GLN A 217 -20.63 -7.24 0.42
N ARG A 218 -21.01 -6.47 1.44
CA ARG A 218 -20.26 -6.35 2.69
C ARG A 218 -20.18 -7.69 3.44
N SER A 219 -21.31 -8.37 3.61
CA SER A 219 -21.37 -9.66 4.31
C SER A 219 -20.60 -10.75 3.57
N LEU A 220 -20.64 -10.76 2.23
CA LEU A 220 -19.80 -11.64 1.42
C LEU A 220 -18.30 -11.36 1.64
N GLN A 221 -17.92 -10.09 1.72
CA GLN A 221 -16.54 -9.68 1.98
C GLN A 221 -16.07 -10.12 3.37
N GLU A 222 -16.89 -9.91 4.40
CA GLU A 222 -16.61 -10.37 5.76
C GLU A 222 -16.45 -11.89 5.81
N TRP A 223 -17.34 -12.62 5.13
CA TRP A 223 -17.23 -14.07 5.01
C TRP A 223 -15.94 -14.51 4.32
N ARG A 224 -15.57 -13.87 3.21
CA ARG A 224 -14.29 -14.11 2.51
C ARG A 224 -13.07 -13.87 3.41
N ASN A 225 -13.12 -12.82 4.23
CA ASN A 225 -12.08 -12.52 5.19
C ASN A 225 -11.97 -13.62 6.26
N MET A 226 -13.11 -14.09 6.80
CA MET A 226 -13.13 -15.16 7.81
C MET A 226 -12.51 -16.47 7.31
N ILE A 227 -12.75 -16.83 6.06
CA ILE A 227 -12.19 -18.05 5.47
C ILE A 227 -10.79 -17.86 4.89
N GLY A 228 -10.18 -16.67 5.06
CA GLY A 228 -8.85 -16.35 4.57
C GLY A 228 -8.74 -16.35 3.04
N TYR A 229 -9.82 -16.06 2.30
CA TYR A 229 -9.80 -16.05 0.84
C TYR A 229 -8.91 -14.92 0.27
N GLU A 230 -8.83 -13.79 0.98
CA GLU A 230 -8.05 -12.61 0.55
C GLU A 230 -6.78 -12.37 1.38
N ASP A 231 -6.67 -12.99 2.56
CA ASP A 231 -5.48 -12.84 3.40
C ASP A 231 -4.45 -13.92 3.04
N THR A 232 -3.24 -13.52 2.66
CA THR A 232 -2.13 -14.44 2.30
C THR A 232 -1.53 -15.14 3.52
N ARG A 233 -2.00 -14.81 4.72
CA ARG A 233 -1.58 -15.42 5.98
C ARG A 233 -2.23 -16.79 6.17
N PRO A 234 -1.50 -17.79 6.67
CA PRO A 234 -2.09 -19.09 6.97
C PRO A 234 -3.12 -18.96 8.10
N LEU A 235 -4.29 -19.58 7.94
CA LEU A 235 -5.29 -19.72 9.00
C LEU A 235 -4.64 -20.46 10.20
N GLN A 236 -4.72 -19.88 11.40
CA GLN A 236 -4.14 -20.44 12.62
C GLN A 236 -5.23 -20.78 13.65
N ILE A 237 -5.10 -21.96 14.27
CA ILE A 237 -5.93 -22.42 15.39
C ILE A 237 -5.03 -22.56 16.61
N ASN A 238 -5.37 -21.88 17.70
CA ASN A 238 -4.61 -21.93 18.95
C ASN A 238 -5.20 -23.00 19.90
N TYR A 239 -4.35 -23.88 20.43
CA TYR A 239 -4.72 -24.89 21.42
C TYR A 239 -4.06 -24.57 22.76
N GLU A 240 -4.84 -24.50 23.85
CA GLU A 240 -4.32 -24.32 25.20
C GLU A 240 -4.24 -25.69 25.92
N ARG A 241 -3.07 -25.99 26.51
CA ARG A 241 -2.81 -27.22 27.28
C ARG A 241 -1.88 -26.92 28.45
N ASP A 242 -2.14 -27.48 29.62
CA ASP A 242 -1.28 -27.35 30.80
C ASP A 242 -0.13 -28.36 30.80
N SER A 243 1.07 -27.91 31.19
CA SER A 243 2.30 -28.70 31.16
C SER A 243 2.59 -29.42 32.49
N GLY A 244 2.08 -28.88 33.61
CA GLY A 244 2.16 -29.49 34.96
C GLY A 244 3.57 -29.55 35.57
N LYS A 245 4.49 -28.69 35.11
CA LYS A 245 5.93 -28.90 35.23
C LYS A 245 6.64 -27.58 35.63
N SER A 246 7.30 -27.54 36.80
CA SER A 246 7.93 -26.32 37.33
C SER A 246 9.25 -25.94 36.63
N ALA A 247 9.68 -24.68 36.79
CA ALA A 247 10.99 -24.17 36.35
C ALA A 247 12.00 -24.23 37.50
N ASP A 248 13.26 -24.55 37.18
CA ASP A 248 14.37 -24.70 38.13
C ASP A 248 15.31 -23.48 38.03
N PHE A 249 16.48 -23.59 37.40
CA PHE A 249 17.43 -22.48 37.25
C PHE A 249 17.77 -22.18 35.78
N PRO A 250 17.85 -20.90 35.39
CA PRO A 250 18.11 -20.49 34.01
C PRO A 250 19.51 -20.90 33.54
N LYS A 251 19.60 -21.35 32.29
CA LYS A 251 20.84 -21.74 31.60
C LYS A 251 20.74 -21.45 30.09
N HIS A 252 21.85 -21.39 29.38
CA HIS A 252 21.84 -21.17 27.93
C HIS A 252 21.21 -22.36 27.17
N GLY A 253 21.54 -23.60 27.57
CA GLY A 253 21.20 -24.81 26.83
C GLY A 253 22.34 -25.26 25.90
N LYS A 254 22.25 -26.48 25.37
CA LYS A 254 23.18 -27.00 24.35
C LYS A 254 22.71 -26.59 22.97
N ILE A 255 23.64 -26.31 22.05
CA ILE A 255 23.32 -26.05 20.64
C ILE A 255 23.20 -27.40 19.93
N ASP A 256 22.10 -27.61 19.21
CA ASP A 256 21.89 -28.79 18.38
C ASP A 256 22.64 -28.65 17.04
N PRO A 257 23.60 -29.53 16.72
CA PRO A 257 24.30 -29.50 15.43
C PRO A 257 23.37 -29.68 14.22
N GLU A 258 22.23 -30.36 14.40
CA GLU A 258 21.28 -30.66 13.32
C GLU A 258 20.12 -29.66 13.25
N ASN A 259 20.08 -28.66 14.16
CA ASN A 259 19.00 -27.68 14.31
C ASN A 259 17.59 -28.30 14.28
N ALA A 260 17.40 -29.45 14.94
CA ALA A 260 16.11 -30.11 14.99
C ALA A 260 15.10 -29.30 15.85
N PRO A 261 13.78 -29.35 15.55
CA PRO A 261 12.78 -28.65 16.33
C PRO A 261 12.57 -29.32 17.70
N HIS A 262 12.86 -28.59 18.77
CA HIS A 262 12.67 -29.06 20.15
C HIS A 262 11.55 -28.30 20.85
N VAL A 263 10.53 -29.02 21.35
CA VAL A 263 9.35 -28.44 22.02
C VAL A 263 9.24 -28.95 23.46
N GLY A 264 9.07 -28.05 24.44
CA GLY A 264 8.72 -28.43 25.83
C GLY A 264 9.86 -28.99 26.71
N GLY A 265 11.11 -29.00 26.22
CA GLY A 265 12.30 -29.49 26.94
C GLY A 265 13.11 -28.40 27.66
N ASN A 266 14.17 -28.80 28.37
CA ASN A 266 15.14 -27.89 29.02
C ASN A 266 16.61 -28.19 28.65
N THR A 267 16.85 -28.84 27.51
CA THR A 267 18.19 -29.29 27.11
C THR A 267 18.81 -28.37 26.06
N TRP A 268 18.00 -27.89 25.12
CA TRP A 268 18.46 -27.24 23.89
C TRP A 268 18.26 -25.72 23.94
N ALA A 269 19.26 -24.99 23.43
CA ALA A 269 19.18 -23.56 23.17
C ALA A 269 18.37 -23.35 21.86
N GLY A 270 17.39 -22.46 21.88
CA GLY A 270 16.51 -22.17 20.73
C GLY A 270 15.26 -23.04 20.63
N GLY A 271 15.01 -23.90 21.63
CA GLY A 271 13.77 -24.67 21.72
C GLY A 271 12.54 -23.78 21.97
N THR A 272 11.36 -24.26 21.59
CA THR A 272 10.09 -23.54 21.75
C THR A 272 9.22 -24.15 22.86
N GLY A 273 8.54 -23.33 23.65
CA GLY A 273 7.68 -23.78 24.76
C GLY A 273 8.41 -24.53 25.88
N GLY A 274 9.75 -24.40 25.95
CA GLY A 274 10.62 -25.13 26.87
C GLY A 274 10.70 -24.51 28.28
N ARG A 275 11.61 -25.05 29.09
CA ARG A 275 11.86 -24.60 30.46
C ARG A 275 13.35 -24.34 30.68
N ASP A 276 13.70 -23.36 31.49
CA ASP A 276 15.07 -23.03 31.96
C ASP A 276 16.10 -22.64 30.89
N THR A 277 15.91 -22.99 29.62
CA THR A 277 16.86 -22.72 28.52
C THR A 277 16.52 -21.46 27.75
N ALA A 278 17.52 -20.88 27.06
CA ALA A 278 17.28 -19.76 26.16
C ALA A 278 16.45 -20.24 24.96
N GLY A 279 15.32 -19.60 24.67
CA GLY A 279 14.35 -20.08 23.68
C GLY A 279 13.11 -19.20 23.58
N LEU A 280 12.13 -19.61 22.78
CA LEU A 280 10.89 -18.84 22.56
C LEU A 280 9.68 -19.50 23.23
N GLY A 281 8.79 -18.71 23.82
CA GLY A 281 7.51 -19.19 24.36
C GLY A 281 7.57 -20.04 25.63
N GLY A 282 8.76 -20.31 26.19
CA GLY A 282 8.95 -21.10 27.42
C GLY A 282 8.88 -20.31 28.74
N ILE A 283 9.20 -21.00 29.85
CA ILE A 283 9.27 -20.43 31.22
C ILE A 283 10.67 -20.58 31.84
N GLY A 284 11.09 -19.63 32.68
CA GLY A 284 12.35 -19.74 33.45
C GLY A 284 13.65 -19.60 32.66
N GLY A 285 13.60 -19.39 31.33
CA GLY A 285 14.79 -19.16 30.50
C GLY A 285 15.42 -17.77 30.69
N PRO A 286 16.74 -17.61 30.48
CA PRO A 286 17.44 -16.34 30.72
C PRO A 286 17.15 -15.26 29.67
N TYR A 287 16.97 -15.62 28.40
CA TYR A 287 16.68 -14.69 27.30
C TYR A 287 16.07 -15.43 26.11
N ARG A 288 15.54 -14.67 25.15
CA ARG A 288 14.93 -15.23 23.94
C ARG A 288 16.00 -15.57 22.92
N LEU A 289 15.91 -16.77 22.35
CA LEU A 289 16.76 -17.22 21.25
C LEU A 289 15.87 -17.89 20.21
N ASP A 290 15.90 -17.37 18.99
CA ASP A 290 15.13 -17.90 17.87
C ASP A 290 16.01 -18.79 16.99
N SER A 291 15.51 -20.00 16.70
CA SER A 291 16.14 -20.99 15.83
C SER A 291 15.33 -21.27 14.55
N GLY A 292 14.29 -20.47 14.27
CA GLY A 292 13.47 -20.55 13.06
C GLY A 292 12.36 -21.60 13.10
N HIS A 293 11.96 -22.04 14.29
CA HIS A 293 10.97 -23.11 14.50
C HIS A 293 9.60 -22.56 14.93
N ASN A 294 8.53 -23.33 14.74
CA ASN A 294 7.18 -22.96 15.19
C ASN A 294 7.16 -22.72 16.71
N VAL A 295 6.63 -21.56 17.11
CA VAL A 295 6.65 -21.09 18.50
C VAL A 295 5.45 -21.65 19.27
N TYR A 296 5.73 -22.59 20.17
CA TYR A 296 4.77 -23.03 21.18
C TYR A 296 4.89 -22.14 22.42
N GLN A 297 3.78 -21.57 22.87
CA GLN A 297 3.76 -20.67 24.01
C GLN A 297 3.12 -21.34 25.23
N VAL A 298 3.82 -21.22 26.35
CA VAL A 298 3.30 -21.58 27.67
C VAL A 298 2.30 -20.51 28.15
N SER A 299 1.26 -20.94 28.85
CA SER A 299 0.19 -20.08 29.37
C SER A 299 0.73 -19.00 30.32
N GLN A 300 0.02 -17.88 30.45
CA GLN A 300 0.45 -16.78 31.31
C GLN A 300 0.47 -17.17 32.79
N VAL A 301 -0.46 -18.04 33.20
CA VAL A 301 -0.54 -18.56 34.58
C VAL A 301 0.72 -19.34 34.96
N GLU A 302 1.24 -20.17 34.06
CA GLU A 302 2.48 -20.93 34.29
C GLU A 302 3.73 -20.03 34.32
N LYS A 303 3.74 -18.92 33.56
CA LYS A 303 4.81 -17.89 33.64
C LYS A 303 4.79 -17.14 34.98
N ASP A 304 3.60 -16.87 35.50
CA ASP A 304 3.40 -16.11 36.73
C ASP A 304 3.64 -16.96 37.99
N ALA A 305 3.60 -18.30 37.88
CA ALA A 305 3.91 -19.24 38.94
C ALA A 305 5.42 -19.48 39.19
N VAL A 306 6.31 -18.90 38.37
CA VAL A 306 7.77 -19.08 38.50
C VAL A 306 8.28 -18.41 39.79
N PRO A 307 9.07 -19.12 40.63
CA PRO A 307 9.61 -18.56 41.88
C PRO A 307 10.47 -17.32 41.66
N GLU A 308 10.44 -16.39 42.61
CA GLU A 308 11.10 -15.08 42.49
C GLU A 308 12.64 -15.19 42.41
N GLU A 309 13.23 -16.21 43.05
CA GLU A 309 14.66 -16.52 42.97
C GLU A 309 15.11 -16.85 41.54
N VAL A 310 14.29 -17.61 40.81
CA VAL A 310 14.52 -18.02 39.42
C VAL A 310 14.40 -16.81 38.50
N ARG A 311 13.40 -15.95 38.73
CA ARG A 311 13.25 -14.68 37.99
C ARG A 311 14.45 -13.75 38.18
N ARG A 312 14.96 -13.65 39.41
CA ARG A 312 16.15 -12.83 39.70
C ARG A 312 17.40 -13.39 39.01
N ALA A 313 17.64 -14.70 39.11
CA ALA A 313 18.74 -15.36 38.42
C ALA A 313 18.66 -15.20 36.90
N ALA A 314 17.45 -15.27 36.32
CA ALA A 314 17.22 -15.09 34.90
C ALA A 314 17.53 -13.64 34.47
N ARG A 315 17.11 -12.65 35.26
CA ARG A 315 17.45 -11.23 35.03
C ARG A 315 18.94 -10.95 35.12
N GLU A 316 19.65 -11.53 36.09
CA GLU A 316 21.10 -11.36 36.23
C GLU A 316 21.87 -11.98 35.06
N MET A 317 21.48 -13.18 34.63
CA MET A 317 22.07 -13.84 33.46
C MET A 317 21.73 -13.10 32.17
N ALA A 318 20.50 -12.59 32.03
CA ALA A 318 20.08 -11.72 30.92
C ALA A 318 20.91 -10.45 30.88
N ALA A 319 21.09 -9.75 32.01
CA ALA A 319 21.86 -8.52 32.08
C ALA A 319 23.34 -8.74 31.74
N LYS A 320 23.92 -9.88 32.16
CA LYS A 320 25.30 -10.25 31.81
C LYS A 320 25.45 -10.58 30.33
N ALA A 321 24.58 -11.45 29.79
CA ALA A 321 24.55 -11.80 28.37
C ALA A 321 24.23 -10.59 27.48
N PHE A 322 23.36 -9.69 27.93
CA PHE A 322 23.02 -8.43 27.27
C PHE A 322 24.20 -7.47 27.27
N LYS A 323 24.97 -7.36 28.37
CA LYS A 323 26.18 -6.54 28.45
C LYS A 323 27.34 -7.10 27.60
N GLU A 324 27.43 -8.42 27.47
CA GLU A 324 28.38 -9.11 26.58
C GLU A 324 27.96 -8.95 25.10
N ARG A 325 26.68 -9.15 24.77
CA ARG A 325 26.08 -8.84 23.45
C ARG A 325 26.22 -7.36 23.08
N LEU A 326 26.02 -6.43 24.00
CA LEU A 326 26.19 -4.98 23.77
C LEU A 326 27.65 -4.62 23.50
N LYS A 327 28.61 -5.33 24.11
CA LYS A 327 30.04 -5.20 23.78
C LYS A 327 30.37 -5.82 22.42
N GLU A 328 29.69 -6.90 22.02
CA GLU A 328 29.82 -7.51 20.69
C GLU A 328 29.11 -6.73 19.56
N ILE A 329 28.02 -6.02 19.84
CA ILE A 329 27.16 -5.31 18.85
C ILE A 329 27.48 -3.80 18.76
N ASN A 330 27.74 -3.16 19.89
CA ASN A 330 28.13 -1.76 20.05
C ASN A 330 27.57 -0.74 19.02
N MET A 331 26.24 -0.73 18.87
CA MET A 331 25.41 0.43 18.54
C MET A 331 24.45 0.58 19.73
N SER A 332 24.27 1.79 20.28
CA SER A 332 23.27 2.00 21.34
C SER A 332 21.83 1.87 20.75
N GLU A 333 20.81 1.62 21.58
CA GLU A 333 19.41 1.57 21.10
C GLU A 333 19.00 2.89 20.43
N TYR A 334 19.40 4.02 21.02
CA TYR A 334 19.24 5.35 20.44
C TYR A 334 19.97 5.52 19.10
N ASP A 335 21.17 4.94 18.98
CA ASP A 335 21.96 4.97 17.76
C ASP A 335 21.30 4.16 16.65
N ALA A 336 20.68 3.03 16.99
CA ALA A 336 19.94 2.19 16.05
C ALA A 336 18.69 2.89 15.54
N GLU A 337 17.89 3.49 16.43
CA GLU A 337 16.73 4.30 16.04
C GLU A 337 17.13 5.48 15.14
N THR A 338 18.24 6.16 15.47
CA THR A 338 18.77 7.26 14.66
C THR A 338 19.15 6.77 13.27
N TYR A 339 19.89 5.67 13.16
CA TYR A 339 20.27 5.09 11.88
C TYR A 339 19.04 4.68 11.05
N ASP A 340 18.11 3.95 11.67
CA ASP A 340 16.90 3.46 11.00
C ASP A 340 16.04 4.61 10.46
N SER A 341 16.00 5.75 11.15
CA SER A 341 15.28 6.94 10.68
C SER A 341 15.82 7.46 9.32
N PHE A 342 17.14 7.55 9.18
CA PHE A 342 17.78 7.94 7.93
C PHE A 342 17.65 6.84 6.86
N ALA A 343 17.90 5.59 7.23
CA ALA A 343 17.86 4.45 6.31
C ALA A 343 16.47 4.26 5.69
N GLN A 344 15.40 4.44 6.48
CA GLN A 344 14.02 4.35 5.99
C GLN A 344 13.71 5.40 4.92
N THR A 345 14.26 6.61 5.05
CA THR A 345 14.03 7.69 4.09
C THR A 345 14.67 7.40 2.73
N VAL A 346 15.82 6.72 2.73
CA VAL A 346 16.61 6.49 1.51
C VAL A 346 16.48 5.08 0.92
N ARG A 347 15.76 4.16 1.58
CA ARG A 347 15.68 2.74 1.19
C ARG A 347 15.25 2.52 -0.27
N ARG A 348 14.26 3.29 -0.75
CA ARG A 348 13.75 3.19 -2.14
C ARG A 348 14.77 3.75 -3.14
N GLN A 349 15.47 4.79 -2.75
CA GLN A 349 16.46 5.53 -3.52
C GLN A 349 17.73 4.67 -3.68
N VAL A 350 18.12 3.95 -2.62
CA VAL A 350 19.19 2.93 -2.64
C VAL A 350 18.88 1.84 -3.66
N GLN A 351 17.66 1.27 -3.64
CA GLN A 351 17.27 0.26 -4.63
C GLN A 351 17.30 0.80 -6.06
N SER A 352 16.78 2.01 -6.27
CA SER A 352 16.84 2.67 -7.58
C SER A 352 18.28 2.87 -8.07
N LEU A 353 19.17 3.31 -7.18
CA LEU A 353 20.57 3.54 -7.53
C LEU A 353 21.28 2.22 -7.83
N ARG A 354 21.02 1.14 -7.09
CA ARG A 354 21.56 -0.20 -7.39
C ARG A 354 21.19 -0.69 -8.79
N VAL A 355 19.94 -0.50 -9.21
CA VAL A 355 19.52 -0.82 -10.59
C VAL A 355 20.32 -0.02 -11.63
N ILE A 356 20.57 1.27 -11.37
CA ILE A 356 21.40 2.11 -12.26
C ILE A 356 22.85 1.62 -12.28
N LEU A 357 23.42 1.27 -11.12
CA LEU A 357 24.79 0.75 -11.00
C LEU A 357 24.96 -0.60 -11.71
N ASP A 358 23.92 -1.43 -11.78
CA ASP A 358 23.95 -2.68 -12.54
C ASP A 358 24.04 -2.44 -14.06
N THR A 359 23.48 -1.33 -14.54
CA THR A 359 23.55 -0.93 -15.95
C THR A 359 24.84 -0.19 -16.34
N LEU A 360 25.71 0.15 -15.38
CA LEU A 360 26.98 0.82 -15.68
C LEU A 360 27.88 -0.07 -16.55
N GLN A 361 28.22 0.43 -17.74
CA GLN A 361 29.10 -0.24 -18.70
C GLN A 361 30.57 0.16 -18.50
N ALA A 362 31.48 -0.70 -18.96
CA ALA A 362 32.89 -0.40 -19.09
C ALA A 362 33.10 0.66 -20.18
N LYS A 363 33.96 1.65 -19.94
CA LYS A 363 34.30 2.70 -20.94
C LYS A 363 35.80 2.72 -21.27
N GLY A 364 36.54 1.69 -20.89
CA GLY A 364 37.99 1.66 -20.98
C GLY A 364 38.41 1.78 -22.43
N LYS A 365 39.06 2.90 -22.79
CA LYS A 365 39.55 3.13 -24.15
C LYS A 365 40.81 2.31 -24.37
N GLU A 366 40.64 1.09 -24.88
CA GLU A 366 41.79 0.28 -25.28
C GLU A 366 42.40 0.78 -26.59
N ARG A 367 43.73 0.77 -26.65
CA ARG A 367 44.47 0.95 -27.90
C ARG A 367 44.41 -0.32 -28.73
N GLN A 368 43.42 -0.39 -29.62
CA GLN A 368 43.28 -1.48 -30.57
C GLN A 368 43.82 -1.10 -31.95
N TRP A 369 44.10 -2.10 -32.77
CA TRP A 369 44.44 -1.89 -34.17
C TRP A 369 43.17 -1.61 -34.95
N LEU A 370 42.90 -0.32 -35.21
CA LEU A 370 41.83 0.10 -36.11
C LEU A 370 42.21 -0.35 -37.52
N LYS A 371 41.46 -1.32 -38.06
CA LYS A 371 41.62 -1.84 -39.41
C LYS A 371 40.93 -0.92 -40.43
N HIS A 372 41.08 -1.19 -41.72
CA HIS A 372 40.43 -0.45 -42.83
C HIS A 372 40.85 1.02 -42.95
N GLN A 373 42.09 1.35 -42.58
CA GLN A 373 42.59 2.72 -42.67
C GLN A 373 43.27 2.97 -44.02
N PRO A 374 43.18 4.20 -44.57
CA PRO A 374 43.88 4.59 -45.80
C PRO A 374 45.37 4.89 -45.57
N GLN A 375 45.80 5.00 -44.31
CA GLN A 375 47.20 5.16 -43.92
C GLN A 375 47.48 4.40 -42.61
N GLY A 376 48.72 3.93 -42.42
CA GLY A 376 49.14 3.24 -41.21
C GLY A 376 50.13 2.12 -41.51
N ASP A 377 50.18 1.12 -40.62
CA ASP A 377 50.92 -0.12 -40.86
C ASP A 377 50.10 -1.03 -41.79
N LEU A 378 50.75 -1.77 -42.67
CA LEU A 378 50.04 -2.66 -43.60
C LEU A 378 49.30 -3.77 -42.82
N ASP A 379 48.02 -3.98 -43.13
CA ASP A 379 47.23 -5.07 -42.56
C ASP A 379 47.45 -6.34 -43.40
N GLU A 380 48.26 -7.28 -42.89
CA GLU A 380 48.65 -8.51 -43.60
C GLU A 380 47.45 -9.37 -44.02
N THR A 381 46.30 -9.26 -43.33
CA THR A 381 45.08 -9.97 -43.73
C THR A 381 44.46 -9.42 -45.02
N LYS A 382 44.89 -8.23 -45.49
CA LYS A 382 44.31 -7.52 -46.64
C LYS A 382 45.22 -7.37 -47.86
N LEU A 383 46.22 -8.22 -47.95
CA LEU A 383 47.17 -8.20 -49.07
C LEU A 383 46.47 -8.42 -50.42
N ILE A 384 45.40 -9.23 -50.45
CA ILE A 384 44.66 -9.56 -51.66
C ILE A 384 43.86 -8.33 -52.15
N GLU A 385 43.17 -7.62 -51.25
CA GLU A 385 42.43 -6.41 -51.57
C GLU A 385 43.36 -5.26 -52.01
N GLY A 386 44.56 -5.18 -51.42
CA GLY A 386 45.58 -4.21 -51.85
C GLY A 386 46.04 -4.42 -53.29
N ILE A 387 46.22 -5.68 -53.70
CA ILE A 387 46.54 -6.04 -55.09
C ILE A 387 45.36 -5.71 -56.03
N ALA A 388 44.12 -5.81 -55.55
CA ALA A 388 42.91 -5.43 -56.29
C ALA A 388 42.66 -3.91 -56.36
N GLY A 389 43.51 -3.09 -55.72
CA GLY A 389 43.45 -1.62 -55.78
C GLY A 389 42.71 -0.94 -54.62
N GLU A 390 42.34 -1.69 -53.57
CA GLU A 390 41.71 -1.14 -52.36
C GLU A 390 42.73 -0.28 -51.58
N LYS A 391 42.35 0.94 -51.19
CA LYS A 391 43.23 1.85 -50.43
C LYS A 391 43.15 1.66 -48.91
N ALA A 392 42.08 1.03 -48.41
CA ALA A 392 41.81 0.82 -47.00
C ALA A 392 42.47 -0.47 -46.44
N ILE A 393 43.76 -0.65 -46.72
CA ILE A 393 44.54 -1.85 -46.40
C ILE A 393 45.48 -1.67 -45.21
N TYR A 394 45.42 -0.52 -44.55
CA TYR A 394 46.27 -0.22 -43.41
C TYR A 394 45.52 -0.40 -42.09
N LYS A 395 46.27 -0.62 -41.02
CA LYS A 395 45.83 -0.62 -39.63
C LYS A 395 46.60 0.45 -38.86
N ARG A 396 45.92 1.10 -37.91
CA ARG A 396 46.52 2.14 -37.06
C ARG A 396 46.16 1.86 -35.61
N ARG A 397 47.10 2.06 -34.68
CA ARG A 397 46.76 2.08 -33.25
C ARG A 397 45.87 3.29 -32.96
N GLY A 398 44.64 3.04 -32.54
CA GLY A 398 43.68 4.05 -32.12
C GLY A 398 42.95 3.58 -30.88
N GLU A 399 42.37 4.54 -30.16
CA GLU A 399 41.46 4.24 -29.06
C GLU A 399 40.13 3.82 -29.66
N GLN A 400 39.68 2.60 -29.35
CA GLN A 400 38.38 2.10 -29.74
C GLN A 400 37.51 2.00 -28.48
N GLU A 401 36.24 2.39 -28.60
CA GLU A 401 35.30 2.19 -27.51
C GLU A 401 35.06 0.68 -27.29
N PRO A 402 34.96 0.23 -26.02
CA PRO A 402 34.73 -1.17 -25.72
C PRO A 402 33.41 -1.66 -26.31
N GLU A 403 33.38 -2.92 -26.75
CA GLU A 403 32.16 -3.54 -27.26
C GLU A 403 31.07 -3.62 -26.18
N LEU A 404 29.80 -3.48 -26.58
CA LEU A 404 28.64 -3.54 -25.69
C LEU A 404 28.63 -4.84 -24.89
N GLY A 405 28.86 -4.74 -23.57
CA GLY A 405 28.91 -5.88 -22.66
C GLY A 405 30.31 -6.39 -22.31
N ALA A 406 31.37 -5.72 -22.76
CA ALA A 406 32.73 -6.03 -22.33
C ALA A 406 32.89 -5.93 -20.79
N PRO A 407 33.61 -6.87 -20.16
CA PRO A 407 33.88 -6.81 -18.73
C PRO A 407 34.76 -5.59 -18.40
N MET A 408 34.50 -4.97 -17.26
CA MET A 408 35.25 -3.80 -16.79
C MET A 408 36.60 -4.24 -16.21
N GLU A 409 37.70 -3.77 -16.79
CA GLU A 409 39.06 -4.12 -16.34
C GLU A 409 39.51 -3.32 -15.12
N LEU A 410 39.21 -2.02 -15.10
CA LEU A 410 39.52 -1.10 -13.99
C LEU A 410 38.23 -0.53 -13.40
N PRO A 411 38.11 -0.43 -12.06
CA PRO A 411 36.93 0.17 -11.45
C PRO A 411 36.86 1.67 -11.77
N LYS A 412 35.64 2.20 -11.87
CA LYS A 412 35.41 3.65 -11.88
C LYS A 412 35.71 4.24 -10.50
N ARG A 413 36.21 5.47 -10.45
CA ARG A 413 36.54 6.19 -9.21
C ARG A 413 35.54 7.30 -8.95
N LEU A 414 34.95 7.30 -7.76
CA LEU A 414 33.99 8.31 -7.33
C LEU A 414 34.48 8.98 -6.04
N ARG A 415 34.80 10.27 -6.10
CA ARG A 415 35.01 11.09 -4.89
C ARG A 415 33.78 11.95 -4.64
N LEU A 416 33.13 11.71 -3.50
CA LEU A 416 32.05 12.56 -3.02
C LEU A 416 32.64 13.61 -2.07
N VAL A 417 32.47 14.88 -2.41
CA VAL A 417 32.88 16.02 -1.59
C VAL A 417 31.65 16.60 -0.92
N VAL A 418 31.63 16.70 0.40
CA VAL A 418 30.45 17.07 1.19
C VAL A 418 30.67 18.35 1.98
N ASP A 419 29.64 19.19 2.11
CA ASP A 419 29.73 20.45 2.84
C ASP A 419 29.41 20.21 4.32
N VAL A 420 30.46 20.18 5.14
CA VAL A 420 30.35 20.05 6.60
C VAL A 420 30.70 21.36 7.29
N SER A 421 30.30 22.48 6.69
CA SER A 421 30.47 23.83 7.24
C SER A 421 29.40 24.21 8.28
N GLY A 422 29.66 25.30 9.02
CA GLY A 422 28.72 25.78 10.05
C GLY A 422 27.38 26.27 9.50
N SER A 423 27.28 26.65 8.22
CA SER A 423 25.98 27.01 7.62
C SER A 423 25.07 25.79 7.48
N MET A 424 25.64 24.62 7.23
CA MET A 424 24.90 23.37 7.16
C MET A 424 24.24 23.04 8.50
N TYR A 425 24.97 23.16 9.61
CA TYR A 425 24.42 22.97 10.95
C TYR A 425 23.41 24.06 11.34
N ARG A 426 23.76 25.33 11.13
CA ARG A 426 22.93 26.49 11.55
C ARG A 426 21.57 26.51 10.86
N PHE A 427 21.52 26.24 9.56
CA PHE A 427 20.28 26.30 8.80
C PHE A 427 19.52 24.97 8.78
N ASN A 428 20.10 23.89 9.31
CA ASN A 428 19.43 22.58 9.38
C ASN A 428 18.07 22.64 10.11
N GLY A 429 17.96 23.43 11.18
CA GLY A 429 16.68 23.61 11.88
C GLY A 429 15.57 24.28 11.04
N HIS A 430 15.93 25.01 9.99
CA HIS A 430 14.98 25.69 9.10
C HIS A 430 14.61 24.83 7.90
N ASP A 431 15.60 24.25 7.22
CA ASP A 431 15.39 23.60 5.94
C ASP A 431 15.93 22.17 5.88
N ARG A 432 16.42 21.60 6.98
CA ARG A 432 16.93 20.22 7.08
C ARG A 432 18.04 19.89 6.06
N ARG A 433 18.83 20.88 5.62
CA ARG A 433 19.88 20.69 4.60
C ARG A 433 20.97 19.69 5.01
N LEU A 434 21.42 19.73 6.26
CA LEU A 434 22.44 18.81 6.76
C LEU A 434 21.89 17.39 6.89
N GLU A 435 20.64 17.24 7.34
CA GLU A 435 19.93 15.94 7.36
C GLU A 435 19.78 15.36 5.96
N ARG A 436 19.42 16.18 4.96
CA ARG A 436 19.36 15.74 3.56
C ARG A 436 20.73 15.33 3.03
N GLU A 437 21.78 16.07 3.32
CA GLU A 437 23.13 15.71 2.90
C GLU A 437 23.59 14.40 3.55
N MET A 438 23.39 14.23 4.86
CA MET A 438 23.67 12.97 5.55
C MET A 438 22.86 11.80 4.97
N SER A 439 21.60 12.03 4.59
CA SER A 439 20.77 11.04 3.89
C SER A 439 21.36 10.69 2.52
N ALA A 440 21.80 11.68 1.75
CA ALA A 440 22.45 11.49 0.46
C ALA A 440 23.74 10.66 0.58
N VAL A 441 24.58 10.94 1.58
CA VAL A 441 25.80 10.18 1.87
C VAL A 441 25.46 8.75 2.29
N LEU A 442 24.46 8.56 3.16
CA LEU A 442 24.00 7.23 3.56
C LEU A 442 23.53 6.41 2.36
N MET A 443 22.73 7.02 1.48
CA MET A 443 22.25 6.40 0.24
C MET A 443 23.43 5.92 -0.63
N VAL A 444 24.48 6.73 -0.79
CA VAL A 444 25.67 6.36 -1.56
C VAL A 444 26.43 5.20 -0.90
N MET A 445 26.66 5.26 0.42
CA MET A 445 27.34 4.20 1.16
C MET A 445 26.57 2.86 1.11
N GLU A 446 25.24 2.89 1.23
CA GLU A 446 24.41 1.69 1.15
C GLU A 446 24.23 1.17 -0.28
N ALA A 447 24.14 2.04 -1.29
CA ALA A 447 23.97 1.60 -2.68
C ALA A 447 25.24 0.97 -3.25
N LEU A 448 26.42 1.48 -2.87
CA LEU A 448 27.71 1.00 -3.36
C LEU A 448 28.25 -0.22 -2.61
N GLU A 449 27.58 -0.66 -1.54
CA GLU A 449 27.93 -1.91 -0.86
C GLU A 449 27.81 -3.11 -1.79
N GLY A 450 28.93 -3.79 -2.02
CA GLY A 450 29.06 -4.96 -2.91
C GLY A 450 29.49 -4.61 -4.34
N TYR A 451 29.76 -3.34 -4.66
CA TYR A 451 30.20 -2.89 -5.98
C TYR A 451 31.71 -2.58 -6.06
N ASP A 452 32.52 -3.06 -5.11
CA ASP A 452 33.96 -2.74 -4.98
C ASP A 452 34.79 -3.02 -6.25
N THR A 453 34.35 -3.98 -7.08
CA THR A 453 35.00 -4.34 -8.35
C THR A 453 34.62 -3.42 -9.50
N LYS A 454 33.44 -2.80 -9.47
CA LYS A 454 32.94 -1.89 -10.52
C LYS A 454 33.24 -0.43 -10.21
N LEU A 455 33.08 -0.03 -8.94
CA LEU A 455 33.18 1.36 -8.53
C LEU A 455 33.79 1.46 -7.13
N LYS A 456 34.89 2.21 -7.02
CA LYS A 456 35.53 2.56 -5.75
C LYS A 456 35.18 3.98 -5.39
N TYR A 457 34.71 4.19 -4.17
CA TYR A 457 34.29 5.50 -3.70
C TYR A 457 35.02 5.95 -2.44
N GLU A 458 35.10 7.26 -2.28
CA GLU A 458 35.64 7.91 -1.09
C GLU A 458 34.83 9.18 -0.79
N ILE A 459 34.75 9.54 0.50
CA ILE A 459 33.95 10.67 0.96
C ILE A 459 34.86 11.61 1.75
N PHE A 460 34.94 12.85 1.30
CA PHE A 460 35.71 13.92 1.91
C PHE A 460 34.81 15.11 2.18
N GLY A 461 35.04 15.82 3.27
CA GLY A 461 34.32 17.04 3.60
C GLY A 461 35.18 18.29 3.54
N HIS A 462 34.52 19.41 3.26
CA HIS A 462 35.10 20.73 3.43
C HIS A 462 34.28 21.56 4.44
N SER A 463 34.94 22.54 5.04
CA SER A 463 34.36 23.47 6.00
C SER A 463 35.14 24.79 5.95
N GLY A 464 34.88 25.72 6.87
CA GLY A 464 35.69 26.93 7.01
C GLY A 464 37.13 26.71 7.49
N GLU A 465 37.44 25.56 8.08
CA GLU A 465 38.80 25.26 8.60
C GLU A 465 39.64 24.45 7.61
N ASN A 466 39.06 23.34 7.14
CA ASN A 466 39.75 22.35 6.33
C ASN A 466 39.01 22.10 5.01
N TYR A 467 39.77 21.74 3.98
CA TYR A 467 39.28 21.42 2.63
C TYR A 467 39.35 19.92 2.29
N ASP A 468 39.92 19.08 3.17
CA ASP A 468 40.19 17.65 2.90
C ASP A 468 39.94 16.78 4.16
N THR A 469 38.80 16.94 4.81
CA THR A 469 38.44 16.09 5.96
C THR A 469 38.00 14.71 5.45
N SER A 470 38.82 13.68 5.64
CA SER A 470 38.48 12.31 5.21
C SER A 470 37.43 11.66 6.12
N PHE A 471 36.31 11.24 5.55
CA PHE A 471 35.26 10.48 6.24
C PHE A 471 35.25 8.99 5.85
N VAL A 472 35.41 8.71 4.56
CA VAL A 472 35.52 7.35 4.02
C VAL A 472 36.66 7.31 3.03
N LYS A 473 37.55 6.32 3.16
CA LYS A 473 38.65 6.09 2.22
C LYS A 473 38.30 4.95 1.27
N ALA A 474 38.81 5.01 0.04
CA ALA A 474 38.53 4.01 -0.99
C ALA A 474 38.97 2.58 -0.63
N ASP A 475 39.98 2.43 0.25
CA ASP A 475 40.46 1.15 0.76
C ASP A 475 39.67 0.64 1.99
N GLN A 476 38.91 1.52 2.65
CA GLN A 476 38.21 1.25 3.91
C GLN A 476 36.76 1.78 3.86
N PRO A 477 35.91 1.27 2.96
CA PRO A 477 34.50 1.62 2.95
C PRO A 477 33.77 1.00 4.16
N PRO A 478 32.75 1.67 4.73
CA PRO A 478 32.00 1.19 5.88
C PRO A 478 31.21 -0.09 5.53
N LYS A 479 31.44 -1.16 6.29
CA LYS A 479 30.90 -2.51 6.02
C LYS A 479 29.61 -2.82 6.77
N ASN A 480 29.25 -2.03 7.76
CA ASN A 480 28.08 -2.26 8.60
C ASN A 480 27.37 -0.95 8.93
N ASN A 481 26.12 -1.05 9.38
CA ASN A 481 25.28 0.09 9.73
C ASN A 481 25.93 1.01 10.79
N LYS A 482 26.73 0.44 11.69
CA LYS A 482 27.44 1.20 12.71
C LYS A 482 28.53 2.09 12.11
N GLU A 483 29.39 1.55 11.27
CA GLU A 483 30.45 2.32 10.61
C GLU A 483 29.84 3.44 9.76
N ARG A 484 28.73 3.17 9.07
CA ARG A 484 27.94 4.19 8.36
C ARG A 484 27.41 5.26 9.33
N LEU A 485 26.83 4.86 10.47
CA LEU A 485 26.36 5.80 11.49
C LEU A 485 27.50 6.63 12.09
N VAL A 486 28.68 6.04 12.30
CA VAL A 486 29.87 6.75 12.78
C VAL A 486 30.28 7.83 11.78
N VAL A 487 30.25 7.54 10.48
CA VAL A 487 30.48 8.56 9.44
C VAL A 487 29.48 9.71 9.57
N LEU A 488 28.17 9.42 9.66
CA LEU A 488 27.14 10.45 9.80
C LEU A 488 27.30 11.30 11.07
N LYS A 489 27.57 10.67 12.21
CA LYS A 489 27.84 11.35 13.47
C LYS A 489 29.07 12.24 13.40
N THR A 490 30.11 11.76 12.72
CA THR A 490 31.36 12.53 12.52
C THR A 490 31.10 13.75 11.65
N MET A 491 30.33 13.60 10.56
CA MET A 491 29.89 14.74 9.72
C MET A 491 29.09 15.76 10.53
N HIS A 492 28.09 15.30 11.28
CA HIS A 492 27.27 16.16 12.13
C HIS A 492 28.10 16.91 13.17
N ALA A 493 28.96 16.20 13.91
CA ALA A 493 29.84 16.81 14.90
C ALA A 493 30.83 17.80 14.26
N HIS A 494 31.40 17.46 13.10
CA HIS A 494 32.29 18.36 12.38
C HIS A 494 31.59 19.67 12.00
N SER A 495 30.39 19.59 11.43
CA SER A 495 29.59 20.78 11.08
C SER A 495 29.18 21.64 12.28
N GLN A 496 29.05 21.03 13.47
CA GLN A 496 28.70 21.72 14.71
C GLN A 496 29.89 22.51 15.28
N PHE A 497 31.11 21.98 15.17
CA PHE A 497 32.29 22.53 15.84
C PHE A 497 33.28 23.25 14.91
N CYS A 498 33.07 23.24 13.59
CA CYS A 498 33.94 23.95 12.66
C CYS A 498 33.76 25.49 12.74
N LEU A 499 34.84 26.23 12.52
CA LEU A 499 34.80 27.68 12.32
C LEU A 499 34.01 28.09 11.07
N SER A 500 33.50 29.32 11.09
CA SER A 500 32.82 29.92 9.94
C SER A 500 33.78 30.17 8.79
N GLY A 501 33.39 29.78 7.58
CA GLY A 501 34.15 29.95 6.35
C GLY A 501 33.71 28.90 5.33
N ASP A 502 34.29 28.95 4.14
CA ASP A 502 34.04 27.98 3.08
C ASP A 502 35.30 27.80 2.23
N ASN A 503 35.74 26.54 2.10
CA ASN A 503 36.86 26.13 1.26
C ASN A 503 36.39 25.29 0.05
N THR A 504 35.18 25.51 -0.47
CA THR A 504 34.61 24.74 -1.59
C THR A 504 35.54 24.71 -2.80
N LEU A 505 36.17 25.83 -3.17
CA LEU A 505 37.05 25.91 -4.33
C LEU A 505 38.31 25.08 -4.13
N GLU A 506 38.99 25.24 -2.99
CA GLU A 506 40.19 24.49 -2.63
C GLU A 506 39.89 22.99 -2.55
N ALA A 507 38.77 22.62 -1.92
CA ALA A 507 38.33 21.22 -1.78
C ALA A 507 38.03 20.58 -3.13
N THR A 508 37.31 21.31 -4.00
CA THR A 508 36.99 20.83 -5.35
C THR A 508 38.25 20.65 -6.17
N LYS A 509 39.18 21.60 -6.11
CA LYS A 509 40.46 21.48 -6.81
C LYS A 509 41.28 20.29 -6.32
N HIS A 510 41.40 20.16 -5.00
CA HIS A 510 42.12 19.05 -4.37
C HIS A 510 41.50 17.69 -4.75
N ALA A 511 40.18 17.60 -4.80
CA ALA A 511 39.46 16.41 -5.20
C ALA A 511 39.75 16.02 -6.66
N ILE A 512 39.69 16.98 -7.58
CA ILE A 512 40.01 16.75 -9.00
C ILE A 512 41.47 16.30 -9.17
N ASP A 513 42.41 17.02 -8.56
CA ASP A 513 43.85 16.73 -8.67
C ASP A 513 44.24 15.40 -8.03
N SER A 514 43.53 14.97 -6.97
CA SER A 514 43.80 13.71 -6.28
C SER A 514 43.27 12.51 -7.05
N VAL A 515 42.02 12.59 -7.52
CA VAL A 515 41.37 11.49 -8.24
C VAL A 515 42.05 11.25 -9.59
N ALA A 516 42.52 12.30 -10.27
CA ALA A 516 43.23 12.20 -11.54
C ALA A 516 44.57 11.43 -11.46
N LYS A 517 45.15 11.28 -10.27
CA LYS A 517 46.42 10.53 -10.09
C LYS A 517 46.22 9.02 -9.99
N GLU A 518 44.99 8.58 -9.72
CA GLU A 518 44.68 7.16 -9.55
C GLU A 518 44.29 6.54 -10.89
N GLU A 519 44.72 5.30 -11.15
CA GLU A 519 44.33 4.58 -12.36
C GLU A 519 42.87 4.08 -12.23
N ALA A 520 42.04 4.41 -13.22
CA ALA A 520 40.61 4.10 -13.25
C ALA A 520 40.08 4.10 -14.68
N ASP A 521 38.95 3.42 -14.91
CA ASP A 521 38.21 3.51 -16.18
C ASP A 521 37.65 4.92 -16.41
N GLU A 522 37.00 5.47 -15.40
CA GLU A 522 36.51 6.85 -15.39
C GLU A 522 36.63 7.45 -13.99
N HIS A 523 36.85 8.77 -13.95
CA HIS A 523 36.97 9.55 -12.73
C HIS A 523 35.76 10.47 -12.56
N PHE A 524 35.15 10.42 -11.38
CA PHE A 524 34.00 11.23 -11.00
C PHE A 524 34.31 11.99 -9.72
N VAL A 525 34.00 13.29 -9.72
CA VAL A 525 33.99 14.12 -8.53
C VAL A 525 32.60 14.76 -8.41
N ILE A 526 31.89 14.49 -7.31
CA ILE A 526 30.56 15.04 -7.07
C ILE A 526 30.62 15.88 -5.80
N ILE A 527 30.29 17.16 -5.90
CA ILE A 527 30.28 18.12 -4.79
C ILE A 527 28.85 18.31 -4.31
N LEU A 528 28.60 18.07 -3.02
CA LEU A 528 27.36 18.40 -2.33
C LEU A 528 27.56 19.72 -1.58
N SER A 529 26.71 20.72 -1.82
CA SER A 529 26.87 22.07 -1.22
C SER A 529 25.54 22.76 -0.94
N ASP A 530 25.54 23.72 -0.01
CA ASP A 530 24.39 24.56 0.32
C ASP A 530 24.17 25.79 -0.59
N ALA A 531 24.98 25.89 -1.66
CA ALA A 531 24.95 26.95 -2.66
C ALA A 531 25.22 28.38 -2.14
N ASN A 532 25.79 28.53 -0.95
CA ASN A 532 25.97 29.84 -0.30
C ASN A 532 27.26 30.58 -0.77
N PHE A 533 27.57 30.52 -2.06
CA PHE A 533 28.83 31.02 -2.63
C PHE A 533 28.99 32.55 -2.51
N GLU A 534 27.91 33.31 -2.67
CA GLU A 534 27.93 34.78 -2.64
C GLU A 534 28.45 35.31 -1.30
N ARG A 535 28.10 34.65 -0.20
CA ARG A 535 28.48 35.07 1.16
C ARG A 535 29.98 34.91 1.42
N TYR A 536 30.60 33.95 0.77
CA TYR A 536 32.03 33.64 0.91
C TYR A 536 32.88 34.25 -0.22
N GLY A 537 32.28 35.04 -1.11
CA GLY A 537 32.98 35.66 -2.23
C GLY A 537 33.42 34.66 -3.30
N ILE A 538 32.80 33.49 -3.35
CA ILE A 538 33.07 32.46 -4.35
C ILE A 538 32.39 32.85 -5.66
N SER A 539 33.20 33.09 -6.69
CA SER A 539 32.68 33.43 -8.03
C SER A 539 32.21 32.17 -8.75
N ALA A 540 30.96 32.19 -9.23
CA ALA A 540 30.42 31.12 -10.08
C ALA A 540 31.28 30.85 -11.32
N LYS A 541 31.92 31.90 -11.88
CA LYS A 541 32.85 31.77 -13.01
C LYS A 541 34.08 30.94 -12.64
N LYS A 542 34.70 31.22 -11.48
CA LYS A 542 35.86 30.44 -11.01
C LYS A 542 35.48 28.99 -10.75
N PHE A 543 34.31 28.75 -10.17
CA PHE A 543 33.82 27.39 -9.95
C PHE A 543 33.51 26.67 -11.27
N SER A 544 32.94 27.36 -12.25
CA SER A 544 32.73 26.83 -13.60
C SER A 544 34.03 26.42 -14.28
N GLU A 545 35.06 27.28 -14.21
CA GLU A 545 36.39 26.98 -14.77
C GLU A 545 36.96 25.73 -14.09
N LEU A 546 36.88 25.66 -12.76
CA LEU A 546 37.38 24.55 -11.96
C LEU A 546 36.68 23.21 -12.29
N LEU A 547 35.35 23.20 -12.42
CA LEU A 547 34.59 22.00 -12.82
C LEU A 547 34.96 21.48 -14.22
N THR A 548 35.65 22.27 -15.04
CA THR A 548 36.06 21.91 -16.41
C THR A 548 37.58 21.92 -16.62
N GLU A 549 38.37 22.11 -15.56
CA GLU A 549 39.82 22.30 -15.65
C GLU A 549 40.52 21.04 -16.19
N ASN A 550 40.15 19.87 -15.68
CA ASN A 550 40.69 18.59 -16.12
C ASN A 550 39.67 17.82 -16.98
N LYS A 551 40.06 17.44 -18.20
CA LYS A 551 39.21 16.69 -19.14
C LYS A 551 39.09 15.21 -18.79
N GLU A 552 40.01 14.67 -18.01
CA GLU A 552 39.99 13.26 -17.57
C GLU A 552 39.02 13.05 -16.41
N VAL A 553 38.66 14.13 -15.68
CA VAL A 553 37.78 14.07 -14.51
C VAL A 553 36.41 14.67 -14.80
N ASN A 554 35.37 13.87 -14.57
CA ASN A 554 33.98 14.32 -14.67
C ASN A 554 33.54 14.92 -13.32
N ALA A 555 33.65 16.25 -13.20
CA ALA A 555 33.28 16.99 -11.99
C ALA A 555 31.86 17.60 -12.09
N PHE A 556 31.06 17.39 -11.05
CA PHE A 556 29.66 17.83 -10.96
C PHE A 556 29.34 18.44 -9.60
N ALA A 557 28.41 19.38 -9.55
CA ALA A 557 27.90 19.97 -8.31
C ALA A 557 26.41 19.68 -8.11
N ILE A 558 26.02 19.30 -6.91
CA ILE A 558 24.64 19.07 -6.50
C ILE A 558 24.36 19.97 -5.30
N PHE A 559 23.45 20.92 -5.48
CA PHE A 559 23.05 21.84 -4.43
C PHE A 559 21.91 21.24 -3.61
N ILE A 560 22.21 20.83 -2.37
CA ILE A 560 21.29 20.14 -1.43
C ILE A 560 20.60 21.12 -0.46
N GLY A 561 21.16 22.33 -0.33
CA GLY A 561 20.58 23.47 0.36
C GLY A 561 20.51 24.69 -0.54
N SER A 562 19.65 25.65 -0.20
CA SER A 562 19.62 26.95 -0.84
C SER A 562 19.05 27.99 0.13
N LEU A 563 19.60 29.20 0.13
CA LEU A 563 18.97 30.37 0.74
C LEU A 563 18.19 31.11 -0.36
N GLY A 564 16.88 30.91 -0.41
CA GLY A 564 16.03 31.43 -1.49
C GLY A 564 16.36 30.77 -2.84
N ASP A 565 16.47 31.58 -3.90
CA ASP A 565 16.72 31.11 -5.27
C ASP A 565 18.21 31.00 -5.66
N GLN A 566 19.13 31.05 -4.69
CA GLN A 566 20.58 31.07 -4.95
C GLN A 566 21.05 29.85 -5.76
N ALA A 567 20.66 28.63 -5.37
CA ALA A 567 21.05 27.41 -6.10
C ALA A 567 20.58 27.41 -7.56
N VAL A 568 19.38 27.92 -7.84
CA VAL A 568 18.83 28.02 -9.21
C VAL A 568 19.60 29.04 -10.03
N ARG A 569 19.99 30.18 -9.45
CA ARG A 569 20.79 31.21 -10.13
C ARG A 569 22.20 30.72 -10.42
N LEU A 570 22.83 30.05 -9.45
CA LEU A 570 24.16 29.45 -9.60
C LEU A 570 24.17 28.40 -10.71
N THR A 571 23.18 27.50 -10.72
CA THR A 571 23.07 26.46 -11.76
C THR A 571 23.00 27.06 -13.18
N LYS A 572 22.34 28.23 -13.36
CA LYS A 572 22.30 28.93 -14.66
C LYS A 572 23.64 29.54 -15.10
N GLN A 573 24.57 29.75 -14.17
CA GLN A 573 25.90 30.31 -14.44
C GLN A 573 26.98 29.24 -14.59
N LEU A 574 26.67 27.99 -14.21
CA LEU A 574 27.58 26.85 -14.31
C LEU A 574 27.40 26.11 -15.65
N PRO A 575 28.38 25.28 -16.05
CA PRO A 575 28.31 24.55 -17.32
C PRO A 575 27.07 23.66 -17.37
N MET A 576 26.37 23.65 -18.51
CA MET A 576 25.16 22.83 -18.67
C MET A 576 25.46 21.36 -18.40
N GLY A 577 24.59 20.70 -17.63
CA GLY A 577 24.74 19.30 -17.26
C GLY A 577 25.79 19.01 -16.18
N ARG A 578 26.49 20.02 -15.64
CA ARG A 578 27.46 19.86 -14.55
C ARG A 578 26.98 20.36 -13.18
N ALA A 579 25.81 20.99 -13.11
CA ALA A 579 25.23 21.48 -11.86
C ALA A 579 23.75 21.10 -11.75
N PHE A 580 23.34 20.65 -10.57
CA PHE A 580 21.99 20.18 -10.28
C PHE A 580 21.49 20.77 -8.96
N VAL A 581 20.18 20.96 -8.85
CA VAL A 581 19.52 21.39 -7.61
C VAL A 581 18.70 20.22 -7.07
N CYS A 582 19.00 19.80 -5.84
CA CYS A 582 18.38 18.64 -5.19
C CYS A 582 17.85 19.03 -3.80
N MET A 583 16.67 19.64 -3.75
CA MET A 583 15.99 19.96 -2.48
C MET A 583 15.25 18.76 -1.87
N ASP A 584 15.13 17.67 -2.63
CA ASP A 584 14.44 16.45 -2.26
C ASP A 584 15.33 15.24 -2.61
N THR A 585 15.65 14.44 -1.59
CA THR A 585 16.51 13.26 -1.69
C THR A 585 15.98 12.21 -2.67
N ASP A 586 14.66 12.21 -2.93
CA ASP A 586 14.02 11.31 -3.89
C ASP A 586 14.51 11.49 -5.32
N LYS A 587 14.98 12.71 -5.65
CA LYS A 587 15.49 13.05 -6.98
C LYS A 587 16.97 12.72 -7.14
N LEU A 588 17.68 12.44 -6.05
CA LEU A 588 19.12 12.22 -6.08
C LEU A 588 19.53 10.99 -6.94
N PRO A 589 18.83 9.84 -6.90
CA PRO A 589 19.11 8.73 -7.82
C PRO A 589 18.98 9.11 -9.29
N GLN A 590 18.00 9.94 -9.64
CA GLN A 590 17.80 10.41 -11.02
C GLN A 590 18.92 11.36 -11.45
N ILE A 591 19.36 12.23 -10.54
CA ILE A 591 20.52 13.13 -10.79
C ILE A 591 21.79 12.31 -10.99
N LEU A 592 22.05 11.32 -10.12
CA LEU A 592 23.20 10.43 -10.28
C LEU A 592 23.11 9.61 -11.58
N GLN A 593 21.91 9.15 -11.95
CA GLN A 593 21.69 8.50 -13.25
C GLN A 593 22.05 9.43 -14.40
N GLN A 594 21.60 10.68 -14.35
CA GLN A 594 21.94 11.69 -15.36
C GLN A 594 23.45 11.95 -15.41
N ILE A 595 24.12 12.03 -14.26
CA ILE A 595 25.57 12.19 -14.16
C ILE A 595 26.28 11.02 -14.86
N PHE A 596 25.97 9.78 -14.47
CA PHE A 596 26.58 8.59 -15.05
C PHE A 596 26.20 8.35 -16.52
N SER A 597 25.02 8.79 -16.96
CA SER A 597 24.60 8.67 -18.37
C SER A 597 25.14 9.79 -19.25
N SER A 598 25.36 10.99 -18.68
CA SER A 598 25.87 12.15 -19.42
C SER A 598 27.27 11.89 -19.95
N THR A 599 28.08 11.11 -19.23
CA THR A 599 29.40 10.68 -19.71
C THR A 599 29.29 9.68 -20.84
N MET A 600 28.22 8.88 -20.96
CA MET A 600 28.01 7.99 -22.11
C MET A 600 27.74 8.79 -23.39
N LEU A 601 26.96 9.88 -23.29
CA LEU A 601 26.53 10.69 -24.43
C LEU A 601 27.54 11.75 -24.86
N SER A 602 28.47 12.18 -23.99
CA SER A 602 29.46 13.22 -24.30
C SER A 602 30.65 12.74 -25.17
N SER A 603 30.46 11.66 -25.92
CA SER A 603 31.52 10.96 -26.68
C SER A 603 31.59 11.36 -28.16
N ASP A 604 30.78 12.33 -28.60
CA ASP A 604 30.78 12.89 -29.96
C ASP A 604 31.68 14.12 -30.13
#